data_AF-A0AAD8YMU9-F1
#
_entry.id   AF-A0AAD8YMU9-F1
#
_cell.length_a   1.000
_cell.length_b   1.000
_cell.length_c   1.000
_cell.angle_alpha   90.00
_cell.angle_beta   90.00
_cell.angle_gamma   90.00
#
_symmetry.space_group_name_H-M   'P 1'
#
loop_
_entity.id
_entity.type
_entity.pdbx_description
1 polymer ?
#
loop_
_entity_poly.entity_id
_entity_poly.type
_entity_poly.pdbx_seq_one_letter_code
_entity_poly.pdbx_strand_id
1 'polypeptide(L)'
;MNNRSPLFEGNSSERPSILTISFASDPTASLGVQLASHDNGLTNEMFLPGYASVGGVPDDNDGAESTTLASKFGVKVGDYLVAVNGEGFRRFPPDFPEEELEELAADLDLINLSSIEEGEQEDAENDNNEGNDSDDDSNNDNTEEGGGHDDYSYTPPSPEEQKRQLKGRVLHANSSNPGEVYDKLLTKIRQVKAQRDPSNPLVLSLERYMWDSRVHSWSRFLSARRGNVPEAMTMIQAHERWRNDFFPIDLTNPSLQQVMKAHAVSEVDVGEGGHAAVVYIDFAKLQMMAIGQDLSLDVVQAFVVYTETLLSRSPDPRRPKTSQFVDLTGVNLKQGFKVNMLKKLYRTFEPNYPETLEKMVMYPVPKALVSVMNAMLSFVNEHTRKKFVITDDLFVVCRELGWNLKEIESCGGVRSYMKKHLKHGLSFVFDE
;
A
#
# COMPACT_ATOMS: atom_id res chain seq x y z
N MET A 1 -14.03 30.90 -2.57
CA MET A 1 -13.77 29.55 -2.03
C MET A 1 -14.07 28.57 -3.15
N ASN A 2 -13.07 27.80 -3.60
CA ASN A 2 -13.28 26.80 -4.65
C ASN A 2 -14.07 25.63 -4.06
N ASN A 3 -15.38 25.56 -4.33
CA ASN A 3 -16.26 24.44 -4.02
C ASN A 3 -15.91 23.23 -4.91
N ARG A 4 -14.71 22.66 -4.75
CA ARG A 4 -14.47 21.32 -5.29
C ARG A 4 -15.24 20.34 -4.41
N SER A 5 -16.16 19.58 -5.02
CA SER A 5 -16.83 18.48 -4.33
C SER A 5 -15.78 17.57 -3.68
N PRO A 6 -16.02 17.00 -2.48
CA PRO A 6 -15.18 15.96 -1.89
C PRO A 6 -15.13 14.75 -2.84
N LEU A 7 -14.05 14.69 -3.63
CA LEU A 7 -13.72 13.61 -4.54
C LEU A 7 -12.89 12.56 -3.79
N PHE A 8 -13.28 11.30 -3.91
CA PHE A 8 -12.46 10.18 -3.42
C PHE A 8 -11.57 9.69 -4.56
N GLU A 9 -10.29 10.05 -4.54
CA GLU A 9 -9.28 9.75 -5.58
C GLU A 9 -8.80 8.28 -5.57
N GLY A 10 -9.27 7.47 -4.60
CA GLY A 10 -8.69 6.17 -4.29
C GLY A 10 -7.44 6.32 -3.43
N ASN A 11 -7.17 5.33 -2.57
CA ASN A 11 -6.05 5.41 -1.61
C ASN A 11 -4.75 4.79 -2.17
N SER A 12 -4.67 4.59 -3.48
CA SER A 12 -3.48 4.06 -4.14
C SER A 12 -2.67 5.21 -4.74
N SER A 13 -1.36 5.18 -4.50
CA SER A 13 -0.38 6.02 -5.18
C SER A 13 0.77 5.13 -5.61
N GLU A 14 1.17 5.26 -6.87
CA GLU A 14 2.41 4.66 -7.38
C GLU A 14 3.65 5.34 -6.79
N ARG A 15 3.54 6.64 -6.44
CA ARG A 15 4.63 7.38 -5.82
C ARG A 15 4.75 6.99 -4.35
N PRO A 16 5.92 6.50 -3.90
CA PRO A 16 6.14 6.20 -2.50
C PRO A 16 6.30 7.48 -1.67
N SER A 17 6.02 7.39 -0.38
CA SER A 17 6.53 8.38 0.58
C SER A 17 7.92 7.98 1.07
N ILE A 18 8.76 8.97 1.36
CA ILE A 18 10.14 8.75 1.79
C ILE A 18 10.23 8.98 3.29
N LEU A 19 10.85 8.04 4.00
CA LEU A 19 11.17 8.13 5.42
C LEU A 19 12.69 8.08 5.60
N THR A 20 13.27 9.13 6.19
CA THR A 20 14.70 9.18 6.49
C THR A 20 14.92 9.12 7.99
N ILE A 21 15.77 8.19 8.44
CA ILE A 21 16.04 7.92 9.85
C ILE A 21 17.53 8.13 10.11
N SER A 22 17.87 9.02 11.04
CA SER A 22 19.23 9.27 11.48
C SER A 22 19.49 8.68 12.86
N PHE A 23 20.64 8.04 13.03
CA PHE A 23 21.13 7.48 14.28
C PHE A 23 22.03 8.46 15.05
N ALA A 24 22.01 9.75 14.69
CA ALA A 24 22.86 10.77 15.32
C ALA A 24 22.69 10.86 16.85
N SER A 25 21.45 10.75 17.34
CA SER A 25 21.17 10.83 18.77
C SER A 25 21.60 9.58 19.55
N ASP A 26 21.69 8.43 18.87
CA ASP A 26 22.16 7.17 19.46
C ASP A 26 22.82 6.30 18.37
N PRO A 27 24.13 6.46 18.15
CA PRO A 27 24.86 5.69 17.14
C PRO A 27 24.87 4.18 17.41
N THR A 28 24.57 3.76 18.65
CA THR A 28 24.58 2.35 19.06
C THR A 28 23.23 1.67 18.89
N ALA A 29 22.15 2.45 18.79
CA ALA A 29 20.79 1.96 18.67
C ALA A 29 20.63 0.96 17.52
N SER A 30 19.66 0.06 17.68
CA SER A 30 19.14 -0.77 16.60
C SER A 30 17.94 -0.07 15.97
N LEU A 31 17.75 -0.25 14.66
CA LEU A 31 16.47 0.13 14.05
C LEU A 31 15.32 -0.64 14.72
N GLY A 32 15.57 -1.90 15.10
CA GLY A 32 14.56 -2.78 15.68
C GLY A 32 13.56 -3.28 14.63
N VAL A 33 14.05 -3.76 13.48
CA VAL A 33 13.23 -4.40 12.45
C VAL A 33 13.81 -5.72 12.01
N GLN A 34 12.95 -6.60 11.51
CA GLN A 34 13.37 -7.76 10.73
C GLN A 34 13.34 -7.40 9.25
N LEU A 35 14.48 -7.50 8.58
CA LEU A 35 14.56 -7.31 7.12
C LEU A 35 14.28 -8.61 6.38
N ALA A 36 13.49 -8.52 5.32
CA ALA A 36 13.32 -9.57 4.32
C ALA A 36 14.22 -9.26 3.11
N SER A 37 15.06 -10.23 2.73
CA SER A 37 15.90 -10.13 1.54
C SER A 37 15.09 -10.46 0.29
N HIS A 38 15.21 -9.59 -0.71
CA HIS A 38 14.64 -9.78 -2.04
C HIS A 38 15.73 -10.13 -3.05
N ASP A 39 16.93 -10.52 -2.61
CA ASP A 39 18.05 -10.72 -3.55
C ASP A 39 18.06 -12.09 -4.24
N ASN A 40 16.91 -12.77 -4.25
CA ASN A 40 16.82 -14.21 -4.54
C ASN A 40 16.50 -14.52 -6.01
N GLY A 41 16.39 -13.49 -6.87
CA GLY A 41 16.13 -13.64 -8.31
C GLY A 41 14.74 -14.21 -8.64
N LEU A 42 13.77 -14.07 -7.74
CA LEU A 42 12.43 -14.64 -7.96
C LEU A 42 11.62 -13.75 -8.90
N THR A 43 10.90 -14.37 -9.84
CA THR A 43 10.03 -13.69 -10.82
C THR A 43 8.90 -12.86 -10.19
N ASN A 44 8.60 -13.13 -8.92
CA ASN A 44 7.57 -12.43 -8.16
C ASN A 44 8.04 -11.03 -7.72
N GLU A 45 9.31 -10.72 -7.91
CA GLU A 45 9.99 -9.52 -7.42
C GLU A 45 10.23 -8.47 -8.52
N MET A 46 9.57 -8.63 -9.68
CA MET A 46 9.74 -7.80 -10.88
C MET A 46 9.59 -6.29 -10.65
N PHE A 47 8.96 -5.89 -9.55
CA PHE A 47 8.69 -4.50 -9.22
C PHE A 47 9.19 -4.09 -7.83
N LEU A 48 10.10 -4.85 -7.20
CA LEU A 48 10.56 -4.52 -5.85
C LEU A 48 11.64 -3.42 -5.88
N PRO A 49 11.39 -2.25 -5.27
CA PRO A 49 12.34 -1.15 -5.19
C PRO A 49 13.33 -1.45 -4.07
N GLY A 50 14.49 -1.97 -4.45
CA GLY A 50 15.57 -2.25 -3.52
C GLY A 50 15.63 -3.69 -3.05
N TYR A 51 16.69 -3.99 -2.29
CA TYR A 51 17.10 -5.36 -1.99
C TYR A 51 16.58 -5.88 -0.64
N ALA A 52 16.03 -4.99 0.18
CA ALA A 52 15.50 -5.32 1.49
C ALA A 52 14.18 -4.58 1.77
N SER A 53 13.21 -5.27 2.35
CA SER A 53 12.04 -4.61 2.96
C SER A 53 11.92 -4.95 4.44
N VAL A 54 11.19 -4.13 5.19
CA VAL A 54 10.77 -4.44 6.55
C VAL A 54 9.75 -5.59 6.50
N GLY A 55 10.16 -6.76 6.98
CA GLY A 55 9.31 -7.96 7.08
C GLY A 55 8.60 -8.08 8.42
N GLY A 56 9.08 -7.39 9.45
CA GLY A 56 8.47 -7.34 10.77
C GLY A 56 9.03 -6.18 11.58
N VAL A 57 8.16 -5.55 12.37
CA VAL A 57 8.54 -4.63 13.45
C VAL A 57 8.14 -5.38 14.73
N PRO A 58 9.08 -5.69 15.63
CA PRO A 58 8.72 -6.32 16.90
C PRO A 58 7.70 -5.44 17.61
N ASP A 59 6.51 -5.99 17.85
CA ASP A 59 5.48 -5.30 18.60
C ASP A 59 5.99 -5.06 20.02
N ASP A 60 5.80 -3.84 20.52
CA ASP A 60 5.91 -3.52 21.93
C ASP A 60 4.66 -4.06 22.66
N ASN A 61 4.48 -5.39 22.63
CA ASN A 61 3.20 -6.06 22.92
C ASN A 61 2.75 -6.05 24.40
N ASP A 62 3.34 -5.24 25.27
CA ASP A 62 3.02 -5.22 26.71
C ASP A 62 2.81 -3.81 27.30
N GLY A 63 2.44 -2.82 26.47
CA GLY A 63 2.16 -1.46 26.96
C GLY A 63 3.38 -0.73 27.54
N ALA A 64 4.58 -1.28 27.34
CA ALA A 64 5.84 -0.57 27.51
C ALA A 64 5.98 0.44 26.37
N GLU A 65 6.48 1.65 26.69
CA GLU A 65 6.79 2.65 25.66
C GLU A 65 7.67 2.02 24.57
N SER A 66 7.32 2.30 23.31
CA SER A 66 8.01 1.74 22.15
C SER A 66 9.52 1.94 22.26
N THR A 67 10.26 0.85 22.44
CA THR A 67 11.71 0.95 22.71
C THR A 67 12.54 1.01 21.44
N THR A 68 11.96 0.68 20.28
CA THR A 68 12.71 0.63 19.02
C THR A 68 12.70 1.98 18.29
N LEU A 69 13.80 2.27 17.57
CA LEU A 69 13.82 3.42 16.68
C LEU A 69 12.78 3.29 15.56
N ALA A 70 12.50 2.08 15.08
CA ALA A 70 11.50 1.82 14.06
C ALA A 70 10.13 2.36 14.45
N SER A 71 9.60 1.98 15.62
CA SER A 71 8.29 2.48 16.04
C SER A 71 8.33 3.98 16.38
N LYS A 72 9.44 4.51 16.93
CA LYS A 72 9.62 5.97 17.14
C LYS A 72 9.54 6.79 15.85
N PHE A 73 10.14 6.29 14.76
CA PHE A 73 10.13 6.95 13.46
C PHE A 73 8.97 6.49 12.55
N GLY A 74 8.06 5.65 13.07
CA GLY A 74 6.88 5.19 12.35
C GLY A 74 7.19 4.30 11.15
N VAL A 75 8.26 3.50 11.20
CA VAL A 75 8.58 2.45 10.22
C VAL A 75 7.50 1.38 10.25
N LYS A 76 7.14 0.84 9.09
CA LYS A 76 6.07 -0.16 8.95
C LYS A 76 6.55 -1.36 8.14
N VAL A 77 5.86 -2.49 8.33
CA VAL A 77 5.99 -3.66 7.46
C VAL A 77 5.69 -3.25 6.02
N GLY A 78 6.53 -3.67 5.09
CA GLY A 78 6.44 -3.31 3.67
C GLY A 78 7.29 -2.10 3.25
N ASP A 79 7.84 -1.31 4.19
CA ASP A 79 8.80 -0.25 3.83
C ASP A 79 10.07 -0.86 3.22
N TYR A 80 10.59 -0.26 2.14
CA TYR A 80 11.79 -0.72 1.44
C TYR A 80 13.00 0.12 1.81
N LEU A 81 14.13 -0.52 2.13
CA LEU A 81 15.38 0.20 2.36
C LEU A 81 16.06 0.48 1.01
N VAL A 82 16.17 1.76 0.66
CA VAL A 82 16.65 2.19 -0.66
C VAL A 82 17.94 2.99 -0.62
N ALA A 83 18.38 3.48 0.55
CA ALA A 83 19.69 4.12 0.69
C ALA A 83 20.25 4.04 2.11
N VAL A 84 21.58 4.11 2.20
CA VAL A 84 22.38 4.18 3.44
C VAL A 84 23.40 5.31 3.30
N ASN A 85 23.31 6.34 4.15
CA ASN A 85 24.14 7.55 4.10
C ASN A 85 24.18 8.20 2.70
N GLY A 86 23.04 8.20 2.00
CA GLY A 86 22.92 8.77 0.65
C GLY A 86 23.30 7.80 -0.48
N GLU A 87 24.09 6.76 -0.21
CA GLU A 87 24.41 5.70 -1.16
C GLU A 87 23.18 4.82 -1.37
N GLY A 88 22.69 4.69 -2.60
CA GLY A 88 21.46 3.95 -2.84
C GLY A 88 21.63 2.49 -3.22
N PHE A 89 20.57 1.74 -2.92
CA PHE A 89 20.48 0.30 -3.04
C PHE A 89 19.14 -0.09 -3.68
N ARG A 90 18.73 0.63 -4.72
CA ARG A 90 17.55 0.29 -5.53
C ARG A 90 17.90 -0.78 -6.56
N ARG A 91 16.92 -1.65 -6.82
CA ARG A 91 16.97 -2.64 -7.91
C ARG A 91 16.60 -2.04 -9.25
N PHE A 92 15.54 -1.24 -9.25
CA PHE A 92 15.07 -0.55 -10.43
C PHE A 92 15.25 0.94 -10.22
N PRO A 93 15.58 1.68 -11.29
CA PRO A 93 15.27 3.08 -11.29
C PRO A 93 13.77 3.24 -11.01
N PRO A 94 13.36 4.24 -10.21
CA PRO A 94 11.95 4.61 -10.17
C PRO A 94 11.44 4.83 -11.61
N ASP A 95 10.13 4.71 -11.87
CA ASP A 95 9.50 4.97 -13.19
C ASP A 95 9.67 6.42 -13.70
N PHE A 96 10.68 7.15 -13.23
CA PHE A 96 11.10 8.44 -13.73
C PHE A 96 11.90 8.27 -15.03
N PRO A 97 11.78 9.21 -15.97
CA PRO A 97 12.48 9.14 -17.25
C PRO A 97 13.99 8.93 -17.07
N GLU A 98 14.60 8.11 -17.95
CA GLU A 98 16.04 7.79 -17.92
C GLU A 98 16.92 9.04 -18.11
N GLU A 99 16.41 10.04 -18.83
CA GLU A 99 16.97 11.39 -18.98
C GLU A 99 17.10 12.13 -17.63
N GLU A 100 16.29 11.73 -16.64
CA GLU A 100 16.36 12.24 -15.29
C GLU A 100 17.29 11.40 -14.41
N LEU A 101 18.00 10.38 -14.88
CA LEU A 101 18.85 9.51 -14.06
C LEU A 101 20.31 9.62 -14.50
N GLU A 102 21.22 10.00 -13.59
CA GLU A 102 22.68 10.02 -13.84
C GLU A 102 23.34 8.81 -13.17
N GLU A 103 24.23 8.12 -13.89
CA GLU A 103 25.02 7.00 -13.38
C GLU A 103 26.07 7.52 -12.36
N LEU A 104 25.84 7.28 -11.07
CA LEU A 104 26.76 7.70 -10.00
C LEU A 104 27.92 6.74 -9.75
N ALA A 105 28.20 5.82 -10.69
CA ALA A 105 29.34 4.92 -10.62
C ALA A 105 30.60 5.45 -11.35
N ALA A 106 30.51 6.56 -12.09
CA ALA A 106 31.62 7.03 -12.92
C ALA A 106 32.83 7.57 -12.13
N ASP A 107 32.66 8.00 -10.87
CA ASP A 107 33.74 8.63 -10.07
C ASP A 107 34.19 7.82 -8.84
N LEU A 108 33.74 6.57 -8.70
CA LEU A 108 34.39 5.64 -7.75
C LEU A 108 35.58 5.01 -8.46
N ASP A 109 36.70 5.73 -8.38
CA ASP A 109 38.04 5.27 -8.77
C ASP A 109 38.31 3.87 -8.17
N LEU A 110 38.07 2.84 -8.99
CA LEU A 110 38.54 1.47 -8.79
C LEU A 110 40.06 1.44 -9.00
N ILE A 111 40.80 2.17 -8.16
CA ILE A 111 42.25 2.10 -8.13
C ILE A 111 42.62 0.72 -7.56
N ASN A 112 43.28 -0.07 -8.42
CA ASN A 112 44.06 -1.30 -8.17
C ASN A 112 43.36 -2.66 -8.20
N LEU A 113 42.72 -3.05 -9.31
CA LEU A 113 42.62 -4.48 -9.68
C LEU A 113 42.77 -4.76 -11.19
N SER A 114 43.67 -4.07 -11.87
CA SER A 114 44.11 -4.45 -13.23
C SER A 114 45.54 -4.02 -13.53
N SER A 115 46.51 -4.74 -12.97
CA SER A 115 47.82 -4.85 -13.62
C SER A 115 48.04 -6.31 -13.95
N ILE A 116 47.71 -6.68 -15.19
CA ILE A 116 48.32 -7.75 -16.00
C ILE A 116 47.75 -7.61 -17.43
N GLU A 117 48.69 -7.32 -18.35
CA GLU A 117 48.70 -7.59 -19.81
C GLU A 117 47.80 -6.73 -20.73
N GLU A 118 48.39 -5.76 -21.45
CA GLU A 118 48.85 -5.83 -22.87
C GLU A 118 47.67 -5.65 -23.86
N GLY A 119 47.65 -4.78 -24.87
CA GLY A 119 48.59 -3.83 -25.48
C GLY A 119 47.91 -3.16 -26.70
N GLU A 120 48.55 -2.12 -27.25
CA GLU A 120 48.38 -1.51 -28.60
C GLU A 120 47.04 -0.78 -28.88
N GLN A 121 46.94 0.56 -28.83
CA GLN A 121 47.49 1.62 -29.71
C GLN A 121 46.89 1.62 -31.14
N GLU A 122 46.03 2.59 -31.45
CA GLU A 122 46.24 3.53 -32.58
C GLU A 122 45.26 4.72 -32.58
N ASP A 123 45.82 5.82 -33.07
CA ASP A 123 45.38 7.21 -33.02
C ASP A 123 44.26 7.58 -34.01
N ALA A 124 43.51 8.63 -33.71
CA ALA A 124 43.17 9.67 -34.69
C ALA A 124 42.63 10.95 -34.03
N GLU A 125 43.41 12.02 -34.18
CA GLU A 125 43.06 13.43 -33.98
C GLU A 125 41.89 13.86 -34.90
N ASN A 126 41.03 14.80 -34.47
CA ASN A 126 41.08 16.18 -34.99
C ASN A 126 40.01 17.15 -34.42
N ASP A 127 40.53 18.30 -33.99
CA ASP A 127 40.10 19.69 -34.22
C ASP A 127 38.69 20.24 -33.90
N ASN A 128 38.72 21.16 -32.92
CA ASN A 128 38.29 22.58 -32.96
C ASN A 128 36.86 22.95 -33.37
N ASN A 129 36.15 23.64 -32.46
CA ASN A 129 35.69 25.00 -32.76
C ASN A 129 35.39 25.83 -31.48
N GLU A 130 36.01 27.01 -31.42
CA GLU A 130 35.75 28.09 -30.46
C GLU A 130 34.48 28.87 -30.82
N GLY A 131 33.86 29.53 -29.83
CA GLY A 131 32.71 30.42 -30.07
C GLY A 131 32.20 31.15 -28.82
N ASN A 132 32.86 32.28 -28.54
CA ASN A 132 32.61 33.43 -27.65
C ASN A 132 31.20 33.78 -27.11
N ASP A 133 31.29 34.37 -25.90
CA ASP A 133 30.67 35.61 -25.35
C ASP A 133 29.14 35.81 -25.32
N SER A 134 28.58 36.10 -24.14
CA SER A 134 28.36 37.50 -23.69
C SER A 134 27.61 37.59 -22.35
N ASP A 135 27.98 38.60 -21.57
CA ASP A 135 27.48 39.04 -20.26
C ASP A 135 25.96 39.35 -20.19
N ASP A 136 25.35 39.30 -19.00
CA ASP A 136 24.72 40.50 -18.39
C ASP A 136 24.28 40.29 -16.92
N ASP A 137 24.33 41.41 -16.20
CA ASP A 137 24.14 41.66 -14.77
C ASP A 137 22.72 41.41 -14.21
N SER A 138 22.62 41.12 -12.89
CA SER A 138 22.03 42.07 -11.94
C SER A 138 21.96 41.56 -10.49
N ASN A 139 22.43 42.44 -9.61
CA ASN A 139 22.34 42.47 -8.16
C ASN A 139 20.90 42.31 -7.63
N ASN A 140 20.76 41.71 -6.44
CA ASN A 140 20.11 42.44 -5.35
C ASN A 140 20.55 41.96 -3.96
N ASP A 141 20.97 42.94 -3.18
CA ASP A 141 21.31 42.89 -1.76
C ASP A 141 20.03 42.88 -0.91
N ASN A 142 20.06 42.19 0.23
CA ASN A 142 19.51 42.69 1.51
C ASN A 142 19.78 41.71 2.65
N THR A 143 20.70 42.12 3.51
CA THR A 143 20.88 41.70 4.91
C THR A 143 19.71 42.13 5.79
N GLU A 144 19.24 41.23 6.67
CA GLU A 144 18.79 41.58 8.03
C GLU A 144 19.24 40.50 9.03
N GLU A 145 19.80 40.97 10.14
CA GLU A 145 20.35 40.20 11.25
C GLU A 145 19.27 39.86 12.29
N GLY A 146 19.44 38.72 12.96
CA GLY A 146 19.34 38.66 14.42
C GLY A 146 18.12 37.96 15.02
N GLY A 147 18.34 36.80 15.64
CA GLY A 147 17.40 36.20 16.59
C GLY A 147 17.71 34.75 16.91
N GLY A 148 18.64 34.50 17.85
CA GLY A 148 19.02 33.16 18.28
C GLY A 148 17.90 32.41 19.01
N HIS A 149 17.65 31.19 18.55
CA HIS A 149 17.03 30.13 19.34
C HIS A 149 17.68 28.81 18.91
N ASP A 150 18.28 28.10 19.86
CA ASP A 150 18.80 26.74 19.65
C ASP A 150 17.62 25.78 19.48
N ASP A 151 17.13 25.70 18.24
CA ASP A 151 16.11 24.77 17.81
C ASP A 151 16.75 23.88 16.73
N TYR A 152 16.63 22.55 16.87
CA TYR A 152 17.12 21.62 15.86
C TYR A 152 16.21 21.71 14.62
N SER A 153 16.37 22.75 13.82
CA SER A 153 15.59 22.97 12.61
C SER A 153 16.04 22.01 11.53
N TYR A 154 15.24 20.97 11.29
CA TYR A 154 15.38 20.16 10.09
C TYR A 154 14.98 21.03 8.89
N THR A 155 15.96 21.48 8.11
CA THR A 155 15.69 22.10 6.81
C THR A 155 15.44 20.97 5.81
N PRO A 156 14.22 20.80 5.29
CA PRO A 156 13.99 19.79 4.26
C PRO A 156 14.89 20.13 3.05
N PRO A 157 15.55 19.13 2.44
CA PRO A 157 16.44 19.35 1.31
C PRO A 157 15.68 20.07 0.19
N SER A 158 16.38 20.94 -0.54
CA SER A 158 15.80 21.64 -1.68
C SER A 158 15.24 20.64 -2.71
N PRO A 159 14.24 21.01 -3.54
CA PRO A 159 13.72 20.12 -4.57
C PRO A 159 14.81 19.56 -5.51
N GLU A 160 15.87 20.33 -5.75
CA GLU A 160 17.02 19.89 -6.55
C GLU A 160 17.93 18.90 -5.81
N GLU A 161 18.15 19.09 -4.50
CA GLU A 161 18.85 18.10 -3.67
C GLU A 161 18.02 16.83 -3.49
N GLN A 162 16.70 16.93 -3.33
CA GLN A 162 15.80 15.77 -3.31
C GLN A 162 15.87 15.00 -4.62
N LYS A 163 15.87 15.70 -5.76
CA LYS A 163 16.07 15.10 -7.08
C LYS A 163 17.44 14.43 -7.20
N ARG A 164 18.55 15.12 -6.89
CA ARG A 164 19.91 14.55 -6.91
C ARG A 164 20.04 13.33 -5.99
N GLN A 165 19.47 13.42 -4.79
CA GLN A 165 19.44 12.32 -3.84
C GLN A 165 18.71 11.10 -4.39
N LEU A 166 17.64 11.26 -5.17
CA LEU A 166 16.87 10.14 -5.75
C LEU A 166 17.57 9.47 -6.94
N LYS A 167 18.32 10.24 -7.73
CA LYS A 167 19.02 9.80 -8.96
C LYS A 167 20.18 8.83 -8.69
N GLY A 168 20.94 9.04 -7.62
CA GLY A 168 22.16 8.29 -7.31
C GLY A 168 22.01 6.88 -6.72
N ARG A 169 20.85 6.24 -6.90
CA ARG A 169 20.45 5.16 -5.99
C ARG A 169 20.35 3.75 -6.57
N VAL A 170 20.71 3.52 -7.82
CA VAL A 170 20.56 2.20 -8.45
C VAL A 170 21.91 1.49 -8.48
N LEU A 171 22.02 0.36 -7.78
CA LEU A 171 23.15 -0.54 -7.94
C LEU A 171 22.78 -1.60 -8.97
N HIS A 172 23.52 -1.66 -10.07
CA HIS A 172 23.41 -2.76 -11.01
C HIS A 172 23.88 -4.04 -10.33
N ALA A 173 22.95 -4.99 -10.12
CA ALA A 173 23.31 -6.32 -9.68
C ALA A 173 24.23 -6.95 -10.73
N ASN A 174 25.42 -7.40 -10.32
CA ASN A 174 26.24 -8.20 -11.19
C ASN A 174 25.55 -9.56 -11.37
N SER A 175 25.25 -9.94 -12.61
CA SER A 175 24.46 -11.15 -12.93
C SER A 175 25.07 -12.46 -12.42
N SER A 176 26.35 -12.45 -12.02
CA SER A 176 27.10 -13.62 -11.58
C SER A 176 26.88 -14.02 -10.12
N ASN A 177 26.30 -13.18 -9.25
CA ASN A 177 26.15 -13.51 -7.82
C ASN A 177 24.86 -12.95 -7.18
N PRO A 178 23.73 -13.68 -7.27
CA PRO A 178 22.50 -13.29 -6.59
C PRO A 178 22.71 -13.29 -5.07
N GLY A 179 22.48 -12.15 -4.41
CA GLY A 179 22.76 -11.96 -2.97
C GLY A 179 23.82 -10.89 -2.68
N GLU A 180 24.67 -10.57 -3.65
CA GLU A 180 25.81 -9.66 -3.43
C GLU A 180 25.37 -8.26 -3.01
N VAL A 181 24.25 -7.75 -3.54
CA VAL A 181 23.85 -6.37 -3.27
C VAL A 181 23.20 -6.25 -1.89
N TYR A 182 22.44 -7.25 -1.46
CA TYR A 182 21.96 -7.31 -0.08
C TYR A 182 23.11 -7.40 0.92
N ASP A 183 24.14 -8.20 0.63
CA ASP A 183 25.32 -8.29 1.48
C ASP A 183 26.14 -7.00 1.49
N LYS A 184 26.25 -6.28 0.37
CA LYS A 184 26.85 -4.93 0.30
C LYS A 184 26.07 -3.93 1.15
N LEU A 185 24.74 -3.92 1.06
CA LEU A 185 23.86 -3.09 1.88
C LEU A 185 24.11 -3.35 3.38
N LEU A 186 24.08 -4.62 3.81
CA LEU A 186 24.33 -4.98 5.20
C LEU A 186 25.75 -4.63 5.65
N THR A 187 26.74 -4.82 4.78
CA THR A 187 28.14 -4.49 5.04
C THR A 187 28.31 -2.99 5.23
N LYS A 188 27.69 -2.16 4.39
CA LYS A 188 27.69 -0.70 4.51
C LYS A 188 27.11 -0.26 5.85
N ILE A 189 25.95 -0.79 6.24
CA ILE A 189 25.32 -0.49 7.54
C ILE A 189 26.28 -0.85 8.70
N ARG A 190 26.90 -2.04 8.66
CA ARG A 190 27.85 -2.47 9.70
C ARG A 190 29.08 -1.57 9.75
N GLN A 191 29.62 -1.18 8.60
CA GLN A 191 30.79 -0.31 8.50
C GLN A 191 30.53 1.06 9.12
N VAL A 192 29.42 1.71 8.74
CA VAL A 192 29.05 3.03 9.31
C VAL A 192 28.83 2.92 10.81
N LYS A 193 28.13 1.88 11.29
CA LYS A 193 27.93 1.67 12.73
C LYS A 193 29.23 1.38 13.49
N ALA A 194 30.19 0.71 12.86
CA ALA A 194 31.47 0.39 13.49
C ALA A 194 32.35 1.63 13.72
N GLN A 195 32.23 2.65 12.86
CA GLN A 195 32.97 3.90 13.01
C GLN A 195 32.57 4.68 14.26
N ARG A 196 31.29 4.56 14.69
CA ARG A 196 30.72 5.29 15.85
C ARG A 196 31.00 6.80 15.82
N ASP A 197 31.15 7.36 14.62
CA ASP A 197 31.47 8.76 14.42
C ASP A 197 30.19 9.61 14.54
N PRO A 198 30.06 10.49 15.56
CA PRO A 198 28.89 11.35 15.71
C PRO A 198 28.72 12.33 14.55
N SER A 199 29.80 12.67 13.85
CA SER A 199 29.78 13.58 12.70
C SER A 199 29.32 12.91 11.40
N ASN A 200 29.32 11.57 11.37
CA ASN A 200 28.84 10.78 10.25
C ASN A 200 27.91 9.65 10.75
N PRO A 201 26.71 10.01 11.25
CA PRO A 201 25.78 9.03 11.78
C PRO A 201 25.26 8.11 10.68
N LEU A 202 24.78 6.92 11.07
CA LEU A 202 24.01 6.07 10.15
C LEU A 202 22.71 6.80 9.78
N VAL A 203 22.47 6.96 8.49
CA VAL A 203 21.24 7.51 7.92
C VAL A 203 20.63 6.47 6.98
N LEU A 204 19.40 6.05 7.24
CA LEU A 204 18.67 5.11 6.41
C LEU A 204 17.54 5.86 5.70
N SER A 205 17.40 5.66 4.38
CA SER A 205 16.24 6.13 3.62
C SER A 205 15.38 4.95 3.22
N LEU A 206 14.12 4.98 3.62
CA LEU A 206 13.11 4.00 3.30
C LEU A 206 12.05 4.59 2.37
N GLU A 207 11.47 3.75 1.54
CA GLU A 207 10.29 4.06 0.75
C GLU A 207 9.09 3.26 1.20
N ARG A 208 7.96 3.96 1.33
CA ARG A 208 6.67 3.37 1.66
C ARG A 208 5.74 3.46 0.48
N TYR A 209 5.33 2.30 0.00
CA TYR A 209 4.38 2.17 -1.08
C TYR A 209 2.98 1.86 -0.54
N MET A 210 1.95 2.31 -1.27
CA MET A 210 0.57 1.97 -0.94
C MET A 210 0.22 0.54 -1.38
N TRP A 211 -0.82 -0.03 -0.75
CA TRP A 211 -1.24 -1.43 -0.92
C TRP A 211 -1.52 -1.85 -2.38
N ASP A 212 -1.89 -0.88 -3.22
CA ASP A 212 -2.21 -1.09 -4.63
C ASP A 212 -1.19 -0.50 -5.61
N SER A 213 -0.03 -0.05 -5.11
CA SER A 213 1.12 0.23 -5.97
C SER A 213 1.54 -1.03 -6.73
N ARG A 214 2.10 -0.91 -7.95
CA ARG A 214 2.65 -2.04 -8.71
C ARG A 214 3.59 -2.92 -7.89
N VAL A 215 4.41 -2.31 -7.04
CA VAL A 215 5.34 -2.97 -6.11
C VAL A 215 4.64 -4.00 -5.21
N HIS A 216 3.48 -3.66 -4.67
CA HIS A 216 2.74 -4.51 -3.74
C HIS A 216 1.67 -5.36 -4.46
N SER A 217 1.04 -4.80 -5.49
CA SER A 217 -0.09 -5.41 -6.17
C SER A 217 0.33 -6.54 -7.12
N TRP A 218 1.53 -6.53 -7.71
CA TRP A 218 1.95 -7.57 -8.65
C TRP A 218 1.76 -9.00 -8.13
N SER A 219 2.16 -9.24 -6.88
CA SER A 219 2.12 -10.57 -6.26
C SER A 219 0.70 -11.18 -6.21
N ARG A 220 -0.32 -10.34 -5.96
CA ARG A 220 -1.72 -10.79 -5.89
C ARG A 220 -2.31 -11.06 -7.28
N PHE A 221 -1.96 -10.25 -8.28
CA PHE A 221 -2.37 -10.51 -9.67
C PHE A 221 -1.74 -11.80 -10.21
N LEU A 222 -0.44 -12.00 -9.94
CA LEU A 222 0.27 -13.22 -10.31
C LEU A 222 -0.31 -14.46 -9.62
N SER A 223 -0.63 -14.35 -8.32
CA SER A 223 -1.28 -15.42 -7.55
C SER A 223 -2.66 -15.77 -8.11
N ALA A 224 -3.48 -14.76 -8.44
CA ALA A 224 -4.81 -14.96 -9.04
C ALA A 224 -4.78 -15.56 -10.45
N ARG A 225 -3.62 -15.52 -11.11
CA ARG A 225 -3.35 -16.19 -12.39
C ARG A 225 -2.40 -17.38 -12.25
N ARG A 226 -2.23 -17.91 -11.03
CA ARG A 226 -1.47 -19.13 -10.73
C ARG A 226 -0.04 -19.10 -11.30
N GLY A 227 0.60 -17.94 -11.28
CA GLY A 227 1.94 -17.75 -11.81
C GLY A 227 2.01 -17.47 -13.32
N ASN A 228 0.88 -17.39 -14.04
CA ASN A 228 0.86 -17.02 -15.45
C ASN A 228 1.12 -15.52 -15.62
N VAL A 229 2.38 -15.17 -15.93
CA VAL A 229 2.85 -13.79 -16.06
C VAL A 229 2.10 -13.00 -17.14
N PRO A 230 1.93 -13.47 -18.41
CA PRO A 230 1.16 -12.75 -19.42
C PRO A 230 -0.30 -12.45 -19.01
N GLU A 231 -0.99 -13.41 -18.39
CA GLU A 231 -2.37 -13.19 -17.93
C GLU A 231 -2.43 -12.22 -16.73
N ALA A 232 -1.47 -12.31 -15.81
CA ALA A 232 -1.36 -11.38 -14.69
C ALA A 232 -1.08 -9.95 -15.17
N MET A 233 -0.19 -9.79 -16.16
CA MET A 233 0.11 -8.51 -16.80
C MET A 233 -1.12 -7.93 -17.51
N THR A 234 -1.87 -8.76 -18.22
CA THR A 234 -3.12 -8.32 -18.85
C THR A 234 -4.14 -7.87 -17.81
N MET A 235 -4.22 -8.57 -16.68
CA MET A 235 -5.15 -8.28 -15.59
C MET A 235 -4.79 -6.98 -14.86
N ILE A 236 -3.50 -6.73 -14.56
CA ILE A 236 -3.08 -5.49 -13.90
C ILE A 236 -3.26 -4.27 -14.82
N GLN A 237 -2.98 -4.39 -16.11
CA GLN A 237 -3.26 -3.30 -17.07
C GLN A 237 -4.76 -2.99 -17.18
N ALA A 238 -5.62 -4.02 -17.13
CA ALA A 238 -7.07 -3.82 -17.11
C ALA A 238 -7.53 -3.15 -15.81
N HIS A 239 -6.93 -3.51 -14.67
CA HIS A 239 -7.15 -2.87 -13.37
C HIS A 239 -6.73 -1.39 -13.39
N GLU A 240 -5.56 -1.06 -13.93
CA GLU A 240 -5.08 0.33 -14.05
C GLU A 240 -6.03 1.19 -14.89
N ARG A 241 -6.50 0.67 -16.03
CA ARG A 241 -7.54 1.35 -16.84
C ARG A 241 -8.82 1.54 -16.05
N TRP A 242 -9.29 0.48 -15.38
CA TRP A 242 -10.49 0.55 -14.55
C TRP A 242 -10.35 1.60 -13.45
N ARG A 243 -9.18 1.72 -12.79
CA ARG A 243 -8.94 2.75 -11.77
C ARG A 243 -9.06 4.15 -12.35
N ASN A 244 -8.43 4.40 -13.51
CA ASN A 244 -8.50 5.70 -14.17
C ASN A 244 -9.92 6.07 -14.59
N ASP A 245 -10.75 5.08 -14.94
CA ASP A 245 -12.14 5.29 -15.33
C ASP A 245 -13.10 5.41 -14.13
N PHE A 246 -12.80 4.70 -13.02
CA PHE A 246 -13.69 4.58 -11.87
C PHE A 246 -13.46 5.67 -10.82
N PHE A 247 -12.25 6.22 -10.74
CA PHE A 247 -11.88 7.29 -9.81
C PHE A 247 -11.67 8.62 -10.56
N PRO A 248 -11.92 9.77 -9.90
CA PRO A 248 -12.44 9.89 -8.54
C PRO A 248 -13.94 9.58 -8.41
N ILE A 249 -14.36 9.13 -7.23
CA ILE A 249 -15.77 8.95 -6.90
C ILE A 249 -16.29 10.24 -6.26
N ASP A 250 -17.34 10.82 -6.83
CA ASP A 250 -18.02 11.99 -6.27
C ASP A 250 -18.85 11.58 -5.04
N LEU A 251 -18.32 11.88 -3.85
CA LEU A 251 -19.01 11.57 -2.61
C LEU A 251 -20.20 12.50 -2.35
N THR A 252 -20.39 13.59 -3.09
CA THR A 252 -21.58 14.45 -2.95
C THR A 252 -22.79 13.94 -3.71
N ASN A 253 -22.63 12.89 -4.52
CA ASN A 253 -23.72 12.29 -5.26
C ASN A 253 -24.88 11.89 -4.31
N PRO A 254 -26.12 12.39 -4.53
CA PRO A 254 -27.24 12.15 -3.62
C PRO A 254 -27.61 10.67 -3.43
N SER A 255 -27.57 9.84 -4.48
CA SER A 255 -27.90 8.42 -4.37
C SER A 255 -26.81 7.63 -3.64
N LEU A 256 -25.54 7.99 -3.84
CA LEU A 256 -24.42 7.45 -3.04
C LEU A 256 -24.52 7.86 -1.57
N GLN A 257 -24.77 9.14 -1.31
CA GLN A 257 -24.99 9.65 0.04
C GLN A 257 -26.17 8.97 0.72
N GLN A 258 -27.25 8.66 -0.01
CA GLN A 258 -28.37 7.90 0.52
C GLN A 258 -27.90 6.53 1.05
N VAL A 259 -27.09 5.80 0.28
CA VAL A 259 -26.55 4.48 0.65
C VAL A 259 -25.64 4.58 1.88
N MET A 260 -24.76 5.58 1.91
CA MET A 260 -23.80 5.81 3.01
C MET A 260 -24.50 6.27 4.30
N LYS A 261 -25.41 7.27 4.23
CA LYS A 261 -26.22 7.77 5.36
C LYS A 261 -27.09 6.69 5.96
N ALA A 262 -27.64 5.80 5.13
CA ALA A 262 -28.42 4.67 5.62
C ALA A 262 -27.56 3.63 6.36
N HIS A 263 -26.23 3.69 6.27
CA HIS A 263 -25.32 2.62 6.67
C HIS A 263 -25.77 1.28 6.09
N ALA A 264 -26.10 1.28 4.79
CA ALA A 264 -26.44 0.06 4.07
C ALA A 264 -25.16 -0.68 3.63
N VAL A 265 -24.08 0.07 3.42
CA VAL A 265 -22.70 -0.43 3.36
C VAL A 265 -21.88 0.40 4.35
N SER A 266 -21.02 -0.24 5.12
CA SER A 266 -20.14 0.45 6.08
C SER A 266 -18.91 -0.38 6.40
N GLU A 267 -17.93 0.26 7.03
CA GLU A 267 -16.76 -0.41 7.60
C GLU A 267 -17.01 -0.77 9.06
N VAL A 268 -16.51 -1.93 9.46
CA VAL A 268 -16.50 -2.43 10.84
C VAL A 268 -15.10 -2.94 11.14
N ASP A 269 -14.44 -2.30 12.10
CA ASP A 269 -13.10 -2.66 12.55
C ASP A 269 -13.09 -2.94 14.05
N VAL A 270 -13.10 -4.24 14.36
CA VAL A 270 -13.13 -4.76 15.73
C VAL A 270 -11.72 -4.84 16.35
N GLY A 271 -10.66 -4.62 15.57
CA GLY A 271 -9.30 -4.38 16.08
C GLY A 271 -8.64 -5.52 16.86
N GLU A 272 -9.22 -6.72 16.93
CA GLU A 272 -8.72 -7.82 17.75
C GLU A 272 -8.46 -9.10 16.94
N GLY A 273 -7.36 -9.80 17.25
CA GLY A 273 -7.16 -11.20 16.86
C GLY A 273 -6.53 -11.45 15.48
N GLY A 274 -5.95 -10.45 14.83
CA GLY A 274 -5.26 -10.63 13.54
C GLY A 274 -6.18 -10.96 12.36
N HIS A 275 -7.50 -10.86 12.55
CA HIS A 275 -8.48 -10.98 11.49
C HIS A 275 -8.57 -9.69 10.68
N ALA A 276 -8.89 -9.81 9.38
CA ALA A 276 -9.05 -8.63 8.55
C ALA A 276 -10.30 -7.81 8.93
N ALA A 277 -10.19 -6.49 8.82
CA ALA A 277 -11.34 -5.59 8.99
C ALA A 277 -12.46 -5.93 7.99
N VAL A 278 -13.70 -5.62 8.38
CA VAL A 278 -14.90 -6.11 7.70
C VAL A 278 -15.64 -4.99 6.97
N VAL A 279 -15.96 -5.21 5.70
CA VAL A 279 -17.00 -4.44 5.01
C VAL A 279 -18.36 -5.07 5.33
N TYR A 280 -19.20 -4.33 6.05
CA TYR A 280 -20.54 -4.70 6.44
C TYR A 280 -21.57 -4.30 5.38
N ILE A 281 -22.51 -5.20 5.07
CA ILE A 281 -23.62 -4.97 4.13
C ILE A 281 -24.94 -5.29 4.84
N ASP A 282 -25.81 -4.29 5.02
CA ASP A 282 -27.19 -4.50 5.49
C ASP A 282 -28.10 -4.70 4.28
N PHE A 283 -28.34 -5.96 3.92
CA PHE A 283 -29.06 -6.26 2.70
C PHE A 283 -30.55 -5.93 2.80
N ALA A 284 -31.12 -5.91 4.01
CA ALA A 284 -32.51 -5.49 4.21
C ALA A 284 -32.69 -3.99 3.92
N LYS A 285 -31.76 -3.14 4.38
CA LYS A 285 -31.76 -1.71 4.00
C LYS A 285 -31.62 -1.52 2.49
N LEU A 286 -30.70 -2.24 1.85
CA LEU A 286 -30.54 -2.19 0.39
C LEU A 286 -31.82 -2.62 -0.35
N GLN A 287 -32.54 -3.64 0.14
CA GLN A 287 -33.83 -4.03 -0.43
C GLN A 287 -34.86 -2.90 -0.33
N MET A 288 -34.97 -2.26 0.84
CA MET A 288 -35.92 -1.16 1.08
C MET A 288 -35.61 0.07 0.21
N MET A 289 -34.35 0.43 0.07
CA MET A 289 -33.94 1.63 -0.67
C MET A 289 -34.14 1.49 -2.17
N ALA A 290 -33.88 0.31 -2.72
CA ALA A 290 -34.00 0.08 -4.16
C ALA A 290 -35.41 -0.35 -4.58
N ILE A 291 -36.45 0.10 -3.88
CA ILE A 291 -37.83 0.09 -4.34
C ILE A 291 -38.02 1.31 -5.25
N GLY A 292 -38.04 1.09 -6.57
CA GLY A 292 -38.28 2.16 -7.56
C GLY A 292 -37.04 2.91 -8.06
N GLN A 293 -35.83 2.54 -7.60
CA GLN A 293 -34.56 3.13 -8.04
C GLN A 293 -33.49 2.05 -8.24
N ASP A 294 -32.66 2.17 -9.29
CA ASP A 294 -31.48 1.32 -9.48
C ASP A 294 -30.27 1.95 -8.78
N LEU A 295 -30.02 1.53 -7.54
CA LEU A 295 -28.88 1.98 -6.72
C LEU A 295 -27.63 1.09 -6.89
N SER A 296 -27.60 0.24 -7.92
CA SER A 296 -26.56 -0.79 -7.99
C SER A 296 -25.16 -0.24 -8.23
N LEU A 297 -25.01 0.89 -8.93
CA LEU A 297 -23.71 1.55 -9.08
C LEU A 297 -23.28 2.21 -7.76
N ASP A 298 -24.19 2.91 -7.09
CA ASP A 298 -23.93 3.57 -5.80
C ASP A 298 -23.50 2.58 -4.73
N VAL A 299 -24.13 1.40 -4.68
CA VAL A 299 -23.73 0.31 -3.78
C VAL A 299 -22.33 -0.20 -4.10
N VAL A 300 -21.98 -0.37 -5.39
CA VAL A 300 -20.64 -0.77 -5.81
C VAL A 300 -19.61 0.30 -5.42
N GLN A 301 -19.91 1.58 -5.64
CA GLN A 301 -19.04 2.70 -5.26
C GLN A 301 -18.83 2.76 -3.75
N ALA A 302 -19.89 2.68 -2.95
CA ALA A 302 -19.78 2.64 -1.49
C ALA A 302 -18.91 1.46 -1.03
N PHE A 303 -19.11 0.28 -1.64
CA PHE A 303 -18.34 -0.91 -1.33
C PHE A 303 -16.85 -0.78 -1.70
N VAL A 304 -16.56 -0.14 -2.84
CA VAL A 304 -15.19 0.22 -3.25
C VAL A 304 -14.55 1.21 -2.27
N VAL A 305 -15.23 2.29 -1.90
CA VAL A 305 -14.72 3.31 -0.95
C VAL A 305 -14.32 2.67 0.37
N TYR A 306 -15.19 1.85 0.97
CA TYR A 306 -14.87 1.18 2.22
C TYR A 306 -13.79 0.11 2.06
N THR A 307 -13.76 -0.62 0.95
CA THR A 307 -12.70 -1.61 0.70
C THR A 307 -11.33 -0.94 0.54
N GLU A 308 -11.22 0.13 -0.27
CA GLU A 308 -10.00 0.93 -0.43
C GLU A 308 -9.52 1.50 0.92
N THR A 309 -10.47 1.98 1.73
CA THR A 309 -10.19 2.51 3.07
C THR A 309 -9.59 1.43 3.97
N LEU A 310 -10.22 0.25 4.06
CA LEU A 310 -9.74 -0.84 4.90
C LEU A 310 -8.41 -1.42 4.41
N LEU A 311 -8.23 -1.61 3.10
CA LEU A 311 -6.98 -2.12 2.53
C LEU A 311 -5.82 -1.15 2.76
N SER A 312 -6.07 0.17 2.70
CA SER A 312 -5.04 1.19 2.99
C SER A 312 -4.55 1.18 4.44
N ARG A 313 -5.34 0.61 5.36
CA ARG A 313 -5.01 0.47 6.78
C ARG A 313 -4.50 -0.93 7.13
N SER A 314 -4.35 -1.81 6.14
CA SER A 314 -3.88 -3.17 6.40
C SER A 314 -2.49 -3.15 7.05
N PRO A 315 -2.22 -3.98 8.08
CA PRO A 315 -0.92 -4.05 8.72
C PRO A 315 0.21 -4.48 7.78
N ASP A 316 -0.09 -5.33 6.79
CA ASP A 316 0.85 -5.72 5.73
C ASP A 316 0.33 -5.23 4.37
N PRO A 317 0.84 -4.10 3.85
CA PRO A 317 0.39 -3.56 2.57
C PRO A 317 0.76 -4.45 1.38
N ARG A 318 1.65 -5.43 1.54
CA ARG A 318 2.00 -6.41 0.48
C ARG A 318 0.99 -7.55 0.38
N ARG A 319 0.25 -7.81 1.45
CA ARG A 319 -0.76 -8.87 1.52
C ARG A 319 -2.04 -8.34 2.17
N PRO A 320 -2.59 -7.24 1.67
CA PRO A 320 -3.68 -6.56 2.33
C PRO A 320 -4.93 -7.43 2.26
N LYS A 321 -5.62 -7.59 3.38
CA LYS A 321 -6.82 -8.40 3.49
C LYS A 321 -8.00 -7.58 3.99
N THR A 322 -9.18 -7.92 3.48
CA THR A 322 -10.47 -7.52 4.04
C THR A 322 -11.40 -8.72 4.11
N SER A 323 -12.27 -8.70 5.11
CA SER A 323 -13.40 -9.61 5.23
C SER A 323 -14.70 -8.90 4.87
N GLN A 324 -15.74 -9.65 4.57
CA GLN A 324 -17.04 -9.12 4.17
C GLN A 324 -18.14 -9.81 4.96
N PHE A 325 -19.07 -9.04 5.51
CA PHE A 325 -20.23 -9.57 6.23
C PHE A 325 -21.53 -9.08 5.60
N VAL A 326 -22.30 -10.02 5.07
CA VAL A 326 -23.61 -9.78 4.46
C VAL A 326 -24.69 -10.11 5.48
N ASP A 327 -25.25 -9.08 6.12
CA ASP A 327 -26.39 -9.22 7.02
C ASP A 327 -27.68 -9.40 6.22
N LEU A 328 -28.26 -10.59 6.36
CA LEU A 328 -29.53 -10.99 5.76
C LEU A 328 -30.67 -10.95 6.78
N THR A 329 -30.43 -10.41 7.98
CA THR A 329 -31.47 -10.24 8.99
C THR A 329 -32.57 -9.36 8.42
N GLY A 330 -33.83 -9.80 8.52
CA GLY A 330 -34.98 -9.06 8.02
C GLY A 330 -35.11 -9.00 6.49
N VAL A 331 -34.25 -9.69 5.73
CA VAL A 331 -34.40 -9.81 4.28
C VAL A 331 -35.66 -10.61 3.94
N ASN A 332 -36.52 -10.03 3.11
CA ASN A 332 -37.67 -10.73 2.61
C ASN A 332 -37.32 -11.46 1.31
N LEU A 333 -37.09 -12.77 1.41
CA LEU A 333 -36.73 -13.60 0.25
C LEU A 333 -37.83 -13.64 -0.82
N LYS A 334 -39.10 -13.40 -0.45
CA LYS A 334 -40.21 -13.35 -1.42
C LYS A 334 -40.12 -12.13 -2.34
N GLN A 335 -39.48 -11.05 -1.88
CA GLN A 335 -39.21 -9.86 -2.70
C GLN A 335 -38.02 -10.07 -3.65
N GLY A 336 -37.43 -11.26 -3.66
CA GLY A 336 -36.32 -11.62 -4.50
C GLY A 336 -34.99 -11.20 -3.88
N PHE A 337 -34.02 -12.10 -3.95
CA PHE A 337 -32.64 -11.77 -3.69
C PHE A 337 -32.09 -11.03 -4.90
N LYS A 338 -31.50 -9.84 -4.72
CA LYS A 338 -30.99 -9.00 -5.82
C LYS A 338 -29.67 -9.55 -6.37
N VAL A 339 -29.71 -10.74 -6.98
CA VAL A 339 -28.55 -11.46 -7.55
C VAL A 339 -27.77 -10.57 -8.51
N ASN A 340 -28.44 -9.68 -9.25
CA ASN A 340 -27.77 -8.75 -10.17
C ASN A 340 -26.81 -7.79 -9.47
N MET A 341 -27.13 -7.36 -8.23
CA MET A 341 -26.23 -6.53 -7.43
C MET A 341 -25.00 -7.32 -7.00
N LEU A 342 -25.16 -8.55 -6.50
CA LEU A 342 -24.01 -9.41 -6.19
C LEU A 342 -23.16 -9.72 -7.42
N LYS A 343 -23.77 -9.94 -8.59
CA LYS A 343 -23.05 -10.13 -9.85
C LYS A 343 -22.26 -8.88 -10.24
N LYS A 344 -22.81 -7.69 -10.06
CA LYS A 344 -22.10 -6.41 -10.30
C LYS A 344 -20.92 -6.27 -9.35
N LEU A 345 -21.12 -6.48 -8.04
CA LEU A 345 -20.04 -6.50 -7.05
C LEU A 345 -18.94 -7.50 -7.45
N TYR A 346 -19.29 -8.75 -7.77
CA TYR A 346 -18.30 -9.74 -8.19
C TYR A 346 -17.53 -9.34 -9.45
N ARG A 347 -18.22 -8.81 -10.47
CA ARG A 347 -17.58 -8.33 -11.70
C ARG A 347 -16.63 -7.16 -11.48
N THR A 348 -16.87 -6.34 -10.46
CA THR A 348 -15.95 -5.28 -10.05
C THR A 348 -14.79 -5.83 -9.22
N PHE A 349 -15.06 -6.72 -8.26
CA PHE A 349 -14.06 -7.14 -7.28
C PHE A 349 -13.13 -8.24 -7.76
N GLU A 350 -13.63 -9.21 -8.51
CA GLU A 350 -12.82 -10.32 -9.01
C GLU A 350 -11.64 -9.88 -9.89
N PRO A 351 -11.80 -8.98 -10.87
CA PRO A 351 -10.68 -8.54 -11.69
C PRO A 351 -9.77 -7.50 -11.03
N ASN A 352 -10.31 -6.64 -10.15
CA ASN A 352 -9.60 -5.46 -9.65
C ASN A 352 -9.02 -5.63 -8.23
N TYR A 353 -9.60 -6.54 -7.45
CA TYR A 353 -9.18 -6.83 -6.08
C TYR A 353 -8.84 -8.32 -5.88
N PRO A 354 -8.00 -8.92 -6.76
CA PRO A 354 -7.61 -10.31 -6.59
C PRO A 354 -6.88 -10.52 -5.27
N GLU A 355 -7.11 -11.67 -4.65
CA GLU A 355 -6.46 -12.08 -3.40
C GLU A 355 -6.54 -11.09 -2.23
N THR A 356 -7.47 -10.12 -2.23
CA THR A 356 -7.69 -9.25 -1.05
C THR A 356 -8.77 -9.80 -0.11
N LEU A 357 -9.72 -10.58 -0.64
CA LEU A 357 -10.75 -11.21 0.19
C LEU A 357 -10.15 -12.32 1.07
N GLU A 358 -10.33 -12.18 2.38
CA GLU A 358 -10.05 -13.21 3.38
C GLU A 358 -11.26 -14.13 3.57
N LYS A 359 -12.40 -13.58 4.04
CA LYS A 359 -13.66 -14.30 4.22
C LYS A 359 -14.85 -13.46 3.77
N MET A 360 -15.87 -14.12 3.23
CA MET A 360 -17.20 -13.53 3.08
C MET A 360 -18.20 -14.35 3.87
N VAL A 361 -18.87 -13.75 4.83
CA VAL A 361 -19.86 -14.42 5.68
C VAL A 361 -21.25 -13.88 5.36
N MET A 362 -22.20 -14.77 5.04
CA MET A 362 -23.60 -14.44 4.80
C MET A 362 -24.44 -15.01 5.96
N TYR A 363 -25.11 -14.14 6.71
CA TYR A 363 -25.82 -14.51 7.94
C TYR A 363 -27.04 -13.63 8.18
N PRO A 364 -28.16 -14.15 8.71
CA PRO A 364 -28.46 -15.57 8.87
C PRO A 364 -29.00 -16.16 7.57
N VAL A 365 -28.51 -17.34 7.18
CA VAL A 365 -29.07 -18.13 6.08
C VAL A 365 -29.58 -19.45 6.63
N PRO A 366 -30.92 -19.65 6.70
CA PRO A 366 -31.49 -20.91 7.13
C PRO A 366 -30.92 -22.08 6.32
N LYS A 367 -30.60 -23.20 6.99
CA LYS A 367 -30.01 -24.39 6.36
C LYS A 367 -30.73 -24.85 5.07
N ALA A 368 -32.06 -24.75 5.05
CA ALA A 368 -32.88 -25.10 3.89
C ALA A 368 -32.61 -24.25 2.63
N LEU A 369 -32.03 -23.06 2.78
CA LEU A 369 -31.78 -22.11 1.71
C LEU A 369 -30.32 -22.05 1.27
N VAL A 370 -29.42 -22.75 1.96
CA VAL A 370 -28.00 -22.78 1.64
C VAL A 370 -27.75 -23.28 0.21
N SER A 371 -28.49 -24.29 -0.24
CA SER A 371 -28.40 -24.81 -1.61
C SER A 371 -28.82 -23.77 -2.66
N VAL A 372 -29.87 -23.00 -2.37
CA VAL A 372 -30.35 -21.91 -3.24
C VAL A 372 -29.31 -20.80 -3.33
N MET A 373 -28.73 -20.39 -2.20
CA MET A 373 -27.67 -19.39 -2.18
C MET A 373 -26.42 -19.86 -2.93
N ASN A 374 -26.02 -21.13 -2.76
CA ASN A 374 -24.92 -21.72 -3.52
C ASN A 374 -25.20 -21.74 -5.03
N ALA A 375 -26.43 -22.05 -5.45
CA ALA A 375 -26.83 -21.99 -6.86
C ALA A 375 -26.78 -20.56 -7.41
N MET A 376 -27.24 -19.57 -6.62
CA MET A 376 -27.18 -18.15 -6.98
C MET A 376 -25.75 -17.66 -7.17
N LEU A 377 -24.79 -18.23 -6.43
CA LEU A 377 -23.36 -17.90 -6.48
C LEU A 377 -22.56 -18.76 -7.46
N SER A 378 -23.23 -19.51 -8.34
CA SER A 378 -22.57 -20.35 -9.36
C SER A 378 -21.63 -19.59 -10.30
N PHE A 379 -21.82 -18.27 -10.43
CA PHE A 379 -20.94 -17.39 -11.22
C PHE A 379 -19.61 -17.06 -10.55
N VAL A 380 -19.45 -17.35 -9.25
CA VAL A 380 -18.22 -17.11 -8.49
C VAL A 380 -17.25 -18.26 -8.74
N ASN A 381 -15.99 -17.98 -9.07
CA ASN A 381 -14.99 -19.02 -9.26
C ASN A 381 -14.82 -19.91 -8.00
N GLU A 382 -14.35 -21.15 -8.17
CA GLU A 382 -14.26 -22.12 -7.07
C GLU A 382 -13.31 -21.66 -5.94
N HIS A 383 -12.20 -20.99 -6.28
CA HIS A 383 -11.23 -20.51 -5.29
C HIS A 383 -11.84 -19.44 -4.37
N THR A 384 -12.51 -18.43 -4.95
CA THR A 384 -13.22 -17.39 -4.19
C THR A 384 -14.39 -17.99 -3.40
N ARG A 385 -15.11 -18.97 -3.95
CA ARG A 385 -16.23 -19.65 -3.27
C ARG A 385 -15.82 -20.39 -2.00
N LYS A 386 -14.59 -20.90 -1.92
CA LYS A 386 -14.06 -21.53 -0.68
C LYS A 386 -13.91 -20.53 0.47
N LYS A 387 -13.90 -19.23 0.19
CA LYS A 387 -13.84 -18.15 1.18
C LYS A 387 -15.23 -17.77 1.71
N PHE A 388 -16.30 -18.34 1.15
CA PHE A 388 -17.68 -18.01 1.51
C PHE A 388 -18.17 -18.89 2.66
N VAL A 389 -18.78 -18.28 3.65
CA VAL A 389 -19.38 -18.94 4.81
C VAL A 389 -20.86 -18.55 4.83
N ILE A 390 -21.72 -19.51 4.51
CA ILE A 390 -23.17 -19.31 4.46
C ILE A 390 -23.77 -20.06 5.65
N THR A 391 -24.25 -19.32 6.66
CA THR A 391 -24.59 -19.92 7.95
C THR A 391 -25.76 -19.22 8.63
N ASP A 392 -26.50 -19.96 9.46
CA ASP A 392 -27.45 -19.44 10.45
C ASP A 392 -26.91 -19.48 11.90
N ASP A 393 -25.66 -19.91 12.07
CA ASP A 393 -25.00 -20.04 13.37
C ASP A 393 -24.07 -18.84 13.65
N LEU A 394 -24.42 -18.05 14.69
CA LEU A 394 -23.65 -16.89 15.13
C LEU A 394 -22.26 -17.27 15.64
N PHE A 395 -22.08 -18.44 16.26
CA PHE A 395 -20.77 -18.88 16.72
C PHE A 395 -19.79 -19.06 15.55
N VAL A 396 -20.29 -19.56 14.41
CA VAL A 396 -19.50 -19.68 13.18
C VAL A 396 -19.12 -18.29 12.65
N VAL A 397 -20.05 -17.31 12.66
CA VAL A 397 -19.74 -15.92 12.28
C VAL A 397 -18.59 -15.37 13.12
N CYS A 398 -18.71 -15.48 14.45
CA CYS A 398 -17.71 -15.00 15.40
C CYS A 398 -16.33 -15.62 15.16
N ARG A 399 -16.29 -16.95 14.96
CA ARG A 399 -15.05 -17.67 14.69
C ARG A 399 -14.36 -17.21 13.39
N GLU A 400 -15.13 -17.05 12.31
CA GLU A 400 -14.55 -16.74 11.00
C GLU A 400 -14.13 -15.27 10.87
N LEU A 401 -14.78 -14.36 11.61
CA LEU A 401 -14.49 -12.91 11.57
C LEU A 401 -13.70 -12.40 12.78
N GLY A 402 -13.35 -13.27 13.72
CA GLY A 402 -12.64 -12.86 14.95
C GLY A 402 -13.49 -12.05 15.92
N TRP A 403 -14.81 -12.11 15.83
CA TRP A 403 -15.69 -11.33 16.71
C TRP A 403 -15.93 -12.02 18.05
N ASN A 404 -16.10 -11.22 19.10
CA ASN A 404 -16.38 -11.72 20.44
C ASN A 404 -17.89 -12.05 20.59
N LEU A 405 -18.23 -13.34 20.70
CA LEU A 405 -19.62 -13.79 20.84
C LEU A 405 -20.33 -13.16 22.05
N LYS A 406 -19.66 -13.11 23.21
CA LYS A 406 -20.25 -12.56 24.45
C LYS A 406 -20.57 -11.08 24.28
N GLU A 407 -19.71 -10.35 23.56
CA GLU A 407 -19.94 -8.94 23.28
C GLU A 407 -21.18 -8.76 22.40
N ILE A 408 -21.31 -9.54 21.31
CA ILE A 408 -22.48 -9.48 20.42
C ILE A 408 -23.76 -9.79 21.18
N GLU A 409 -23.76 -10.83 22.02
CA GLU A 409 -24.90 -11.19 22.88
C GLU A 409 -25.24 -10.06 23.84
N SER A 410 -24.25 -9.45 24.50
CA SER A 410 -24.47 -8.32 25.43
C SER A 410 -24.98 -7.05 24.74
N CYS A 411 -24.66 -6.86 23.46
CA CYS A 411 -25.20 -5.75 22.66
C CYS A 411 -26.67 -5.98 22.26
N GLY A 412 -27.23 -7.17 22.44
CA GLY A 412 -28.56 -7.54 21.97
C GLY A 412 -28.59 -8.04 20.52
N GLY A 413 -27.47 -8.55 20.02
CA GLY A 413 -27.34 -9.20 18.71
C GLY A 413 -26.51 -8.41 17.70
N VAL A 414 -26.33 -9.01 16.51
CA VAL A 414 -25.43 -8.54 15.45
C VAL A 414 -25.68 -7.08 15.06
N ARG A 415 -26.93 -6.67 14.82
CA ARG A 415 -27.24 -5.30 14.39
C ARG A 415 -26.82 -4.24 15.41
N SER A 416 -27.04 -4.50 16.70
CA SER A 416 -26.64 -3.59 17.77
C SER A 416 -25.13 -3.55 17.93
N TYR A 417 -24.48 -4.71 17.81
CA TYR A 417 -23.03 -4.81 17.79
C TYR A 417 -22.41 -4.01 16.63
N MET A 418 -22.96 -4.14 15.40
CA MET A 418 -22.49 -3.37 14.26
C MET A 418 -22.61 -1.88 14.53
N LYS A 419 -23.77 -1.41 14.99
CA LYS A 419 -23.98 0.00 15.34
C LYS A 419 -22.96 0.51 16.36
N LYS A 420 -22.58 -0.30 17.35
CA LYS A 420 -21.56 0.05 18.35
C LYS A 420 -20.18 0.24 17.72
N HIS A 421 -19.82 -0.57 16.73
CA HIS A 421 -18.49 -0.61 16.10
C HIS A 421 -18.40 0.13 14.76
N LEU A 422 -19.44 0.87 14.37
CA LEU A 422 -19.38 1.79 13.23
C LEU A 422 -18.44 2.96 13.54
N LYS A 423 -17.16 2.84 13.16
CA LYS A 423 -16.16 3.88 13.43
C LYS A 423 -16.12 4.99 12.37
N HIS A 424 -16.21 4.63 11.09
CA HIS A 424 -15.74 5.51 10.00
C HIS A 424 -16.78 5.80 8.90
N GLY A 425 -18.01 5.31 9.04
CA GLY A 425 -19.07 5.66 8.07
C GLY A 425 -19.41 7.15 8.02
N LEU A 426 -18.99 7.94 9.02
CA LEU A 426 -19.31 9.36 9.11
C LEU A 426 -18.37 10.27 8.31
N SER A 427 -17.12 9.87 8.06
CA SER A 427 -16.17 10.76 7.34
C SER A 427 -16.52 10.96 5.86
N PHE A 428 -17.38 10.10 5.32
CA PHE A 428 -17.87 10.18 3.94
C PHE A 428 -19.33 10.60 3.85
N VAL A 429 -19.96 10.96 4.98
CA VAL A 429 -21.35 11.40 5.02
C VAL A 429 -21.36 12.92 5.20
N PHE A 430 -22.04 13.62 4.28
CA PHE A 430 -22.14 15.07 4.30
C PHE A 430 -23.57 15.49 4.68
N ASP A 431 -23.70 16.41 5.63
CA ASP A 431 -24.96 17.08 5.91
C ASP A 431 -25.33 18.01 4.74
N GLU A 432 -26.61 18.07 4.39
CA GLU A 432 -27.13 18.90 3.29
C GLU A 432 -27.18 20.40 3.63
#